data_AF-A0A925T1G7-F1
#
_entry.id   AF-A0A925T1G7-F1
#
_cell.length_a   1.000
_cell.length_b   1.000
_cell.length_c   1.000
_cell.angle_alpha   90.00
_cell.angle_beta   90.00
_cell.angle_gamma   90.00
#
_symmetry.space_group_name_H-M   'P 1'
#
loop_
_entity.id
_entity.type
_entity.pdbx_description
1 polymer ?
#
loop_
_entity_poly.entity_id
_entity_poly.type
_entity_poly.pdbx_seq_one_letter_code
_entity_poly.pdbx_strand_id
1 'polypeptide(L)'
;MKPSLQLKLGQTLTMTPQLQQAIRLLQMPAMELQAHIREQLETNVMLEPVDEYEATGTFEALEPHPMPDEQRVDAQAQPEVTVEAEVVEDAWTERSAGSDSWRDDDERASEVADDVTLSLQDHLIGQLEYANLAPRDLAIARAIVDAINDDGYITDSVADIAATLLPEVTADADEVERVLKLVQTLDPAGVAARSLGECLQLQLRVLHPDTPGLRLALAIA
;
A
#
# COMPACT_ATOMS: atom_id res chain seq x y z
N MET A 1 -29.00 11.43 71.98
CA MET A 1 -28.31 12.05 70.83
C MET A 1 -27.67 10.93 70.04
N LYS A 2 -28.11 10.69 68.80
CA LYS A 2 -27.61 9.57 67.98
C LYS A 2 -26.33 10.03 67.26
N PRO A 3 -25.19 9.33 67.40
CA PRO A 3 -23.99 9.67 66.65
C PRO A 3 -24.16 9.22 65.20
N SER A 4 -24.08 10.13 64.24
CA SER A 4 -24.05 9.82 62.81
C SER A 4 -22.60 9.60 62.37
N LEU A 5 -22.28 8.38 61.94
CA LEU A 5 -20.99 8.02 61.36
C LEU A 5 -20.97 8.48 59.89
N GLN A 6 -20.20 9.51 59.56
CA GLN A 6 -19.95 9.92 58.17
C GLN A 6 -18.78 9.08 57.61
N LEU A 7 -19.11 8.04 56.83
CA LEU A 7 -18.15 7.33 55.99
C LEU A 7 -17.87 8.20 54.75
N LYS A 8 -16.72 8.90 54.74
CA LYS A 8 -16.19 9.50 53.52
C LYS A 8 -15.64 8.39 52.64
N LEU A 9 -16.42 7.95 51.66
CA LEU A 9 -15.96 7.07 50.59
C LEU A 9 -15.08 7.88 49.62
N GLY A 10 -13.82 8.09 49.99
CA GLY A 10 -12.82 8.58 49.07
C GLY A 10 -12.34 7.41 48.21
N GLN A 11 -12.90 7.24 47.02
CA GLN A 11 -12.32 6.36 46.01
C GLN A 11 -11.00 6.99 45.56
N THR A 12 -9.91 6.69 46.27
CA THR A 12 -8.57 6.98 45.76
C THR A 12 -8.38 6.06 44.56
N LEU A 13 -8.47 6.61 43.35
CA LEU A 13 -7.94 5.96 42.15
C LEU A 13 -6.44 5.75 42.44
N THR A 14 -6.09 4.59 42.99
CA THR A 14 -4.71 4.18 43.15
C THR A 14 -4.19 3.97 41.74
N MET A 15 -3.55 5.01 41.21
CA MET A 15 -2.83 4.96 39.95
C MET A 15 -1.85 3.80 40.04
N THR A 16 -2.18 2.71 39.35
CA THR A 16 -1.27 1.59 39.25
C THR A 16 -0.05 2.05 38.47
N PRO A 17 1.17 1.65 38.87
CA PRO A 17 2.40 2.08 38.21
C PRO A 17 2.39 1.78 36.70
N GLN A 18 1.71 0.71 36.30
CA GLN A 18 1.48 0.35 34.89
C GLN A 18 0.67 1.40 34.13
N LEU A 19 -0.37 1.96 34.75
CA LEU A 19 -1.25 2.95 34.11
C LEU A 19 -0.54 4.30 33.97
N GLN A 20 0.29 4.69 34.96
CA GLN A 20 1.15 5.88 34.84
C GLN A 20 2.23 5.70 33.76
N GLN A 21 2.78 4.50 33.62
CA GLN A 21 3.76 4.19 32.59
C GLN A 21 3.13 4.20 31.19
N ALA A 22 1.94 3.64 31.03
CA ALA A 22 1.20 3.63 29.77
C ALA A 22 0.84 5.05 29.30
N ILE A 23 0.37 5.91 30.20
CA ILE A 23 0.08 7.31 29.87
C ILE A 23 1.37 8.06 29.46
N ARG A 24 2.49 7.82 30.14
CA ARG A 24 3.77 8.43 29.77
C ARG A 24 4.26 7.97 28.40
N LEU A 25 4.16 6.68 28.08
CA LEU A 25 4.50 6.13 26.76
C LEU A 25 3.66 6.76 25.64
N LEU A 26 2.36 6.95 25.87
CA LEU A 26 1.45 7.58 24.89
C LEU A 26 1.72 9.07 24.70
N GLN A 27 2.31 9.75 25.69
CA GLN A 27 2.56 11.20 25.65
C GLN A 27 3.97 11.57 25.17
N MET A 28 4.87 10.60 24.97
CA MET A 28 6.25 10.87 24.50
C MET A 28 6.29 11.14 22.98
N PRO A 29 7.14 12.08 22.52
CA PRO A 29 7.45 12.25 21.10
C PRO A 29 8.05 10.97 20.51
N ALA A 30 7.75 10.67 19.25
CA ALA A 30 8.18 9.43 18.58
C ALA A 30 9.69 9.17 18.68
N MET A 31 10.51 10.22 18.61
CA MET A 31 11.97 10.12 18.72
C MET A 31 12.44 9.70 20.12
N GLU A 32 11.78 10.18 21.17
CA GLU A 32 12.08 9.82 22.56
C GLU A 32 11.61 8.39 22.87
N LEU A 33 10.46 7.99 22.32
CA LEU A 33 9.96 6.63 22.42
C LEU A 33 10.90 5.62 21.73
N GLN A 34 11.44 5.95 20.56
CA GLN A 34 12.43 5.13 19.88
C GLN A 34 13.74 4.99 20.69
N ALA A 35 14.22 6.07 21.30
CA ALA A 35 15.39 6.02 22.17
C ALA A 35 15.14 5.13 23.41
N HIS A 36 13.96 5.26 24.02
CA HIS A 36 13.55 4.44 25.15
C HIS A 36 13.44 2.95 24.78
N ILE A 37 12.88 2.61 23.61
CA ILE A 37 12.83 1.22 23.13
C ILE A 37 14.25 0.65 22.93
N ARG A 38 15.16 1.42 22.32
CA ARG A 38 16.56 0.98 22.14
C ARG A 38 17.27 0.73 23.47
N GLU A 39 17.12 1.62 24.45
CA GLU A 39 17.68 1.44 25.79
C GLU A 39 17.14 0.16 26.47
N GLN A 40 15.82 -0.11 26.32
CA GLN A 40 15.22 -1.33 26.83
C GLN A 40 15.73 -2.58 26.10
N LEU A 41 16.00 -2.50 24.81
CA LEU A 41 16.55 -3.59 24.02
C LEU A 41 18.00 -3.90 24.45
N GLU A 42 18.82 -2.89 24.71
CA GLU A 42 20.19 -3.06 25.23
C GLU A 42 20.23 -3.60 26.66
N THR A 43 19.25 -3.22 27.50
CA THR A 43 19.20 -3.64 28.91
C THR A 43 18.65 -5.06 29.07
N ASN A 44 17.76 -5.50 28.18
CA ASN A 44 17.14 -6.82 28.24
C ASN A 44 17.90 -7.83 27.38
N VAL A 45 18.69 -8.68 28.03
CA VAL A 45 19.47 -9.77 27.39
C VAL A 45 18.61 -10.79 26.61
N MET A 46 17.29 -10.80 26.79
CA MET A 46 16.36 -11.67 26.06
C MET A 46 15.80 -11.02 24.78
N LEU A 47 15.99 -9.72 24.58
CA LEU A 47 15.48 -9.00 23.42
C LEU A 47 16.60 -8.86 22.38
N GLU A 48 16.31 -9.25 21.15
CA GLU A 48 17.19 -9.07 20.00
C GLU A 48 16.55 -8.08 19.01
N PRO A 49 17.35 -7.24 18.33
CA PRO A 49 16.82 -6.39 17.27
C PRO A 49 16.42 -7.29 16.10
N VAL A 50 15.19 -7.13 15.62
CA VAL A 50 14.77 -7.79 14.38
C VAL A 50 15.45 -7.05 13.24
N ASP A 51 16.41 -7.69 12.58
CA ASP A 51 17.00 -7.15 11.36
C ASP A 51 15.98 -7.22 10.21
N GLU A 52 15.98 -6.22 9.31
CA GLU A 52 15.02 -6.08 8.21
C GLU A 52 14.96 -7.30 7.26
N TYR A 53 15.96 -8.17 7.30
CA TYR A 53 16.06 -9.40 6.50
C TYR A 53 15.39 -10.63 7.17
N GLU A 54 15.01 -10.54 8.44
CA GLU A 54 14.27 -11.58 9.18
C GLU A 54 12.80 -11.19 9.46
N ALA A 55 12.37 -10.01 9.00
CA ALA A 55 11.01 -9.50 9.13
C ALA A 55 9.97 -10.18 8.21
N THR A 56 10.19 -11.45 7.85
CA THR A 56 9.16 -12.30 7.22
C THR A 56 8.51 -13.27 8.22
N GLY A 57 8.81 -13.13 9.51
CA GLY A 57 8.22 -13.92 10.59
C GLY A 57 7.47 -13.07 11.62
N THR A 58 6.15 -13.02 11.51
CA THR A 58 5.20 -12.72 12.60
C THR A 58 5.47 -11.45 13.43
N PHE A 59 5.04 -10.31 12.92
CA PHE A 59 4.53 -9.23 13.77
C PHE A 59 3.09 -8.95 13.33
N GLU A 60 2.12 -9.53 14.04
CA GLU A 60 0.71 -9.11 13.95
C GLU A 60 0.63 -7.63 14.37
N ALA A 61 0.78 -6.74 13.40
CA ALA A 61 0.27 -5.39 13.53
C ALA A 61 -1.25 -5.54 13.65
N LEU A 62 -1.80 -5.27 14.84
CA LEU A 62 -3.23 -4.96 14.96
C LEU A 62 -3.48 -3.71 14.11
N GLU A 63 -3.78 -3.88 12.84
CA GLU A 63 -4.26 -2.80 12.00
C GLU A 63 -5.68 -2.42 12.42
N PRO A 64 -5.97 -1.11 12.53
CA PRO A 64 -7.25 -0.62 13.00
C PRO A 64 -8.34 -0.95 11.98
N HIS A 65 -9.31 -1.73 12.44
CA HIS A 65 -10.52 -2.05 11.68
C HIS A 65 -11.18 -0.74 11.19
N PRO A 66 -11.47 -0.58 9.88
CA PRO A 66 -12.21 0.58 9.41
C PRO A 66 -13.63 0.51 9.96
N MET A 67 -14.01 1.51 10.76
CA MET A 67 -15.39 1.73 11.18
C MET A 67 -16.24 2.06 9.93
N PRO A 68 -17.45 1.48 9.80
CA PRO A 68 -18.37 1.86 8.73
C PRO A 68 -18.79 3.32 8.87
N ASP A 69 -18.86 3.98 7.71
CA ASP A 69 -19.24 5.36 7.45
C ASP A 69 -20.48 5.82 8.24
N GLU A 70 -20.30 6.61 9.31
CA GLU A 70 -21.39 7.30 10.00
C GLU A 70 -21.42 8.78 9.61
N GLN A 71 -22.58 9.13 9.05
CA GLN A 71 -22.99 10.42 8.53
C GLN A 71 -22.62 11.58 9.47
N ARG A 72 -22.02 12.63 8.87
CA ARG A 72 -21.93 13.97 9.46
C ARG A 72 -23.33 14.43 9.90
N VAL A 73 -23.52 14.55 11.21
CA VAL A 73 -24.63 15.29 11.79
C VAL A 73 -24.06 16.36 12.72
N ASP A 74 -24.51 17.59 12.49
CA ASP A 74 -23.99 18.82 13.05
C ASP A 74 -23.92 18.84 14.59
N ALA A 75 -22.84 19.47 15.07
CA ALA A 75 -22.60 19.75 16.47
C ALA A 75 -23.62 20.75 17.03
N GLN A 76 -24.56 20.28 17.86
CA GLN A 76 -25.15 21.02 18.97
C GLN A 76 -26.03 20.13 19.86
N ALA A 77 -25.91 20.38 21.18
CA ALA A 77 -26.73 19.89 22.29
C ALA A 77 -26.34 18.53 22.91
N GLN A 78 -25.93 18.61 24.18
CA GLN A 78 -25.86 17.50 25.13
C GLN A 78 -27.24 16.85 25.28
N PRO A 79 -27.29 15.52 25.46
CA PRO A 79 -27.82 15.04 26.74
C PRO A 79 -27.08 13.81 27.29
N GLU A 80 -27.23 13.65 28.60
CA GLU A 80 -26.75 12.56 29.45
C GLU A 80 -27.24 11.18 28.96
N VAL A 81 -26.33 10.21 28.84
CA VAL A 81 -26.67 8.79 28.75
C VAL A 81 -25.77 7.99 29.69
N THR A 82 -26.41 7.36 30.67
CA THR A 82 -25.85 6.36 31.59
C THR A 82 -25.35 5.15 30.82
N VAL A 83 -24.07 4.82 30.94
CA VAL A 83 -23.50 3.59 30.37
C VAL A 83 -23.47 2.53 31.48
N GLU A 84 -24.41 1.59 31.40
CA GLU A 84 -24.33 0.33 32.14
C GLU A 84 -23.31 -0.57 31.42
N ALA A 85 -22.18 -0.85 32.08
CA ALA A 85 -21.15 -1.72 31.54
C ALA A 85 -21.52 -3.19 31.81
N GLU A 86 -22.06 -3.88 30.80
CA GLU A 86 -22.06 -5.34 30.78
C GLU A 86 -20.65 -5.84 30.44
N VAL A 87 -20.04 -6.52 31.41
CA VAL A 87 -18.76 -7.20 31.26
C VAL A 87 -19.00 -8.48 30.47
N VAL A 88 -18.65 -8.49 29.18
CA VAL A 88 -18.60 -9.71 28.36
C VAL A 88 -17.27 -10.41 28.61
N GLU A 89 -17.16 -11.08 29.76
CA GLU A 89 -16.25 -12.21 29.95
C GLU A 89 -16.92 -13.40 29.25
N ASP A 90 -16.49 -13.77 28.04
CA ASP A 90 -16.55 -15.13 27.45
C ASP A 90 -16.50 -15.11 25.91
N ALA A 91 -15.32 -14.87 25.32
CA ALA A 91 -15.10 -15.07 23.88
C ALA A 91 -13.73 -15.65 23.52
N TRP A 92 -12.99 -16.20 24.49
CA TRP A 92 -11.63 -16.70 24.29
C TRP A 92 -11.43 -18.20 24.55
N THR A 93 -12.50 -18.96 24.77
CA THR A 93 -12.39 -20.40 25.09
C THR A 93 -13.36 -21.25 24.28
N GLU A 94 -13.33 -21.18 22.94
CA GLU A 94 -13.98 -22.25 22.15
C GLU A 94 -13.48 -22.38 20.70
N ARG A 95 -12.17 -22.27 20.45
CA ARG A 95 -11.57 -22.76 19.19
C ARG A 95 -10.25 -23.48 19.44
N SER A 96 -10.33 -24.59 20.18
CA SER A 96 -9.24 -25.57 20.25
C SER A 96 -9.80 -26.95 20.61
N ALA A 97 -10.34 -27.64 19.62
CA ALA A 97 -10.41 -29.10 19.56
C ALA A 97 -10.94 -29.54 18.18
N GLY A 98 -10.04 -29.64 17.20
CA GLY A 98 -10.40 -30.15 15.87
C GLY A 98 -9.15 -30.36 15.02
N SER A 99 -8.69 -31.60 14.99
CA SER A 99 -7.57 -32.10 14.19
C SER A 99 -7.71 -31.79 12.70
N ASP A 100 -6.99 -30.77 12.20
CA ASP A 100 -6.49 -30.67 10.82
C ASP A 100 -5.51 -29.47 10.72
N SER A 101 -4.30 -29.62 11.27
CA SER A 101 -3.30 -28.55 11.38
C SER A 101 -2.17 -28.64 10.32
N TRP A 102 -2.39 -29.34 9.22
CA TRP A 102 -1.36 -29.50 8.16
C TRP A 102 -1.89 -29.19 6.75
N ARG A 103 -3.02 -28.48 6.63
CA ARG A 103 -3.62 -28.09 5.34
C ARG A 103 -3.96 -26.60 5.20
N ASP A 104 -3.92 -25.83 6.29
CA ASP A 104 -4.33 -24.41 6.30
C ASP A 104 -3.13 -23.43 6.16
N ASP A 105 -1.90 -23.92 6.34
CA ASP A 105 -0.68 -23.10 6.30
C ASP A 105 -0.30 -22.72 4.85
N ASP A 106 -0.47 -23.63 3.90
CA ASP A 106 -0.21 -23.38 2.46
C ASP A 106 -1.20 -22.36 1.87
N GLU A 107 -2.46 -22.37 2.31
CA GLU A 107 -3.50 -21.47 1.76
C GLU A 107 -3.32 -20.04 2.27
N ARG A 108 -2.91 -19.87 3.54
CA ARG A 108 -2.54 -18.56 4.10
C ARG A 108 -1.20 -18.04 3.60
N ALA A 109 -0.23 -18.91 3.36
CA ALA A 109 1.03 -18.53 2.72
C ALA A 109 0.80 -18.09 1.26
N SER A 110 -0.16 -18.70 0.56
CA SER A 110 -0.55 -18.30 -0.79
C SER A 110 -1.30 -16.96 -0.83
N GLU A 111 -2.17 -16.68 0.16
CA GLU A 111 -2.86 -15.38 0.25
C GLU A 111 -1.91 -14.21 0.57
N VAL A 112 -0.83 -14.45 1.32
CA VAL A 112 0.21 -13.44 1.61
C VAL A 112 1.18 -13.25 0.44
N ALA A 113 1.38 -14.27 -0.40
CA ALA A 113 2.26 -14.18 -1.57
C ALA A 113 1.67 -13.34 -2.72
N ASP A 114 0.35 -13.21 -2.79
CA ASP A 114 -0.35 -12.47 -3.85
C ASP A 114 -0.39 -10.94 -3.61
N ASP A 115 0.09 -10.45 -2.46
CA ASP A 115 0.13 -9.00 -2.15
C ASP A 115 1.44 -8.31 -2.62
N VAL A 116 2.21 -8.97 -3.49
CA VAL A 116 3.23 -8.27 -4.28
C VAL A 116 2.49 -7.41 -5.30
N THR A 117 2.17 -6.18 -4.93
CA THR A 117 1.68 -5.16 -5.85
C THR A 117 2.71 -4.98 -6.98
N LEU A 118 2.47 -5.64 -8.11
CA LEU A 118 3.30 -5.54 -9.30
C LEU A 118 3.41 -4.07 -9.69
N SER A 119 4.63 -3.58 -9.90
CA SER A 119 4.83 -2.22 -10.37
C SER A 119 4.24 -2.04 -11.77
N LEU A 120 3.95 -0.81 -12.17
CA LEU A 120 3.51 -0.51 -13.55
C LEU A 120 4.52 -1.08 -14.56
N GLN A 121 5.81 -0.94 -14.28
CA GLN A 121 6.88 -1.45 -15.14
C GLN A 121 6.84 -2.98 -15.24
N ASP A 122 6.69 -3.69 -14.11
CA ASP A 122 6.57 -5.16 -14.10
C ASP A 122 5.34 -5.63 -14.88
N HIS A 123 4.22 -4.91 -14.75
CA HIS A 123 3.01 -5.21 -15.50
C HIS A 123 3.22 -5.08 -17.01
N LEU A 124 3.87 -3.99 -17.46
CA LEU A 124 4.17 -3.76 -18.88
C LEU A 124 5.18 -4.77 -19.42
N ILE A 125 6.22 -5.10 -18.64
CA ILE A 125 7.20 -6.14 -18.99
C ILE A 125 6.50 -7.48 -19.18
N GLY A 126 5.62 -7.86 -18.25
CA GLY A 126 4.82 -9.07 -18.38
C GLY A 126 4.01 -9.09 -19.68
N GLN A 127 3.35 -7.99 -20.04
CA GLN A 127 2.61 -7.88 -21.30
C GLN A 127 3.52 -8.01 -22.54
N LEU A 128 4.72 -7.42 -22.52
CA LEU A 128 5.68 -7.52 -23.61
C LEU A 128 6.15 -8.96 -23.86
N GLU A 129 6.28 -9.76 -22.79
CA GLU A 129 6.63 -11.18 -22.90
C GLU A 129 5.52 -11.98 -23.59
N TYR A 130 4.25 -11.60 -23.41
CA TYR A 130 3.12 -12.21 -24.13
C TYR A 130 2.94 -11.69 -25.56
N ALA A 131 3.46 -10.49 -25.88
CA ALA A 131 3.30 -9.85 -27.19
C ALA A 131 4.08 -10.53 -28.34
N ASN A 132 4.85 -11.59 -28.05
CA ASN A 132 5.59 -12.42 -29.02
C ASN A 132 6.41 -11.58 -30.03
N LEU A 133 7.21 -10.67 -29.48
CA LEU A 133 8.09 -9.76 -30.20
C LEU A 133 9.38 -10.44 -30.67
N ALA A 134 10.01 -9.87 -31.71
CA ALA A 134 11.37 -10.27 -32.05
C ALA A 134 12.32 -9.95 -30.86
N PRO A 135 13.38 -10.75 -30.60
CA PRO A 135 14.26 -10.51 -29.46
C PRO A 135 14.88 -9.10 -29.43
N ARG A 136 15.12 -8.53 -30.61
CA ARG A 136 15.61 -7.16 -30.78
C ARG A 136 14.56 -6.12 -30.42
N ASP A 137 13.31 -6.32 -30.85
CA ASP A 137 12.20 -5.40 -30.54
C ASP A 137 11.82 -5.47 -29.06
N LEU A 138 11.93 -6.66 -28.44
CA LEU A 138 11.71 -6.84 -27.00
C LEU A 138 12.76 -6.09 -26.17
N ALA A 139 14.04 -6.16 -26.57
CA ALA A 139 15.09 -5.39 -25.90
C ALA A 139 14.84 -3.88 -25.98
N ILE A 140 14.44 -3.37 -27.15
CA ILE A 140 14.06 -1.96 -27.32
C ILE A 140 12.82 -1.62 -26.47
N ALA A 141 11.81 -2.48 -26.45
CA ALA A 141 10.59 -2.26 -25.68
C ALA A 141 10.87 -2.22 -24.17
N ARG A 142 11.77 -3.08 -23.67
CA ARG A 142 12.20 -3.07 -22.28
C ARG A 142 12.90 -1.76 -21.91
N ALA A 143 13.82 -1.30 -22.75
CA ALA A 143 14.48 0.00 -22.56
C ALA A 143 13.48 1.17 -22.58
N ILE A 144 12.43 1.09 -23.40
CA ILE A 144 11.35 2.09 -23.40
C ILE A 144 10.58 2.04 -22.08
N VAL A 145 10.23 0.85 -21.58
CA VAL A 145 9.49 0.69 -20.31
C VAL A 145 10.31 1.21 -19.11
N ASP A 146 11.62 0.98 -19.11
CA ASP A 146 12.51 1.49 -18.05
C ASP A 146 12.60 3.04 -18.06
N ALA A 147 12.37 3.67 -19.22
CA ALA A 147 12.34 5.12 -19.37
C ALA A 147 10.97 5.76 -19.03
N ILE A 148 10.00 4.95 -18.57
CA ILE A 148 8.68 5.42 -18.13
C ILE A 148 8.70 5.70 -16.63
N ASN A 149 8.20 6.87 -16.24
CA ASN A 149 8.05 7.25 -14.84
C ASN A 149 6.81 6.60 -14.18
N ASP A 150 6.65 6.78 -12.86
CA ASP A 150 5.51 6.26 -12.10
C ASP A 150 4.15 6.78 -12.61
N ASP A 151 4.13 7.95 -13.26
CA ASP A 151 2.94 8.55 -13.87
C ASP A 151 2.62 7.98 -15.28
N GLY A 152 3.47 7.12 -15.84
CA GLY A 152 3.26 6.48 -17.15
C GLY A 152 3.75 7.28 -18.37
N TYR A 153 4.50 8.36 -18.18
CA TYR A 153 5.09 9.20 -19.25
C TYR A 153 6.55 8.86 -19.51
N ILE A 154 6.98 9.07 -20.75
CA ILE A 154 8.39 8.95 -21.14
C ILE A 154 9.14 10.21 -20.72
N THR A 155 10.21 10.05 -19.95
CA THR A 155 11.10 11.16 -19.56
C THR A 155 12.20 11.44 -20.57
N ASP A 156 12.65 10.39 -21.26
CA ASP A 156 13.87 10.43 -22.07
C ASP A 156 13.56 10.63 -23.56
N SER A 157 14.51 11.20 -24.31
CA SER A 157 14.33 11.31 -25.75
C SER A 157 14.59 9.97 -26.45
N VAL A 158 14.03 9.80 -27.65
CA VAL A 158 14.27 8.59 -28.48
C VAL A 158 15.77 8.33 -28.70
N ALA A 159 16.58 9.40 -28.76
CA ALA A 159 18.03 9.30 -28.91
C ALA A 159 18.72 8.80 -27.62
N ASP A 160 18.23 9.21 -26.46
CA ASP A 160 18.77 8.79 -25.16
C ASP A 160 18.42 7.32 -24.89
N ILE A 161 17.20 6.90 -25.21
CA ILE A 161 16.78 5.49 -25.15
C ILE A 161 17.65 4.62 -26.07
N ALA A 162 17.93 5.10 -27.29
CA ALA A 162 18.83 4.42 -28.22
C ALA A 162 20.28 4.34 -27.69
N ALA A 163 20.73 5.35 -26.94
CA ALA A 163 22.05 5.35 -26.32
C ALA A 163 22.16 4.33 -25.18
N THR A 164 21.12 4.15 -24.38
CA THR A 164 21.06 3.17 -23.28
C THR A 164 21.15 1.71 -23.76
N LEU A 165 20.68 1.44 -24.99
CA LEU A 165 20.73 0.11 -25.62
C LEU A 165 22.14 -0.31 -26.07
N LEU A 166 23.09 0.61 -26.18
CA LEU A 166 24.48 0.29 -26.54
C LEU A 166 25.25 -0.27 -25.32
N PRO A 167 26.09 -1.31 -25.49
CA PRO A 167 26.56 -1.92 -26.74
C PRO A 167 25.76 -3.14 -27.21
N GLU A 168 24.70 -3.55 -26.50
CA GLU A 168 24.00 -4.81 -26.73
C GLU A 168 23.17 -4.81 -28.02
N VAL A 169 22.49 -3.69 -28.31
CA VAL A 169 21.64 -3.53 -29.50
C VAL A 169 21.86 -2.16 -30.12
N THR A 170 22.26 -2.12 -31.39
CA THR A 170 22.29 -0.88 -32.17
C THR A 170 20.91 -0.64 -32.78
N ALA A 171 20.07 0.14 -32.11
CA ALA A 171 18.76 0.54 -32.63
C ALA A 171 18.85 1.89 -33.36
N ASP A 172 18.21 1.99 -34.53
CA ASP A 172 18.03 3.28 -35.20
C ASP A 172 16.82 4.02 -34.63
N ALA A 173 16.79 5.34 -34.77
CA ALA A 173 15.69 6.16 -34.23
C ALA A 173 14.32 5.71 -34.79
N ASP A 174 14.27 5.34 -36.07
CA ASP A 174 13.08 4.82 -36.71
C ASP A 174 12.61 3.47 -36.13
N GLU A 175 13.53 2.65 -35.60
CA GLU A 175 13.16 1.38 -34.96
C GLU A 175 12.57 1.63 -33.59
N VAL A 176 13.20 2.50 -32.80
CA VAL A 176 12.69 2.89 -31.48
C VAL A 176 11.30 3.50 -31.61
N GLU A 177 11.04 4.35 -32.60
CA GLU A 177 9.70 4.91 -32.83
C GLU A 177 8.65 3.86 -33.21
N ARG A 178 9.02 2.82 -33.96
CA ARG A 178 8.09 1.73 -34.30
C ARG A 178 7.73 0.93 -33.06
N VAL A 179 8.73 0.56 -32.26
CA VAL A 179 8.52 -0.21 -31.03
C VAL A 179 7.76 0.62 -30.00
N LEU A 180 8.05 1.92 -29.91
CA LEU A 180 7.30 2.85 -29.05
C LEU A 180 5.80 2.82 -29.35
N LYS A 181 5.39 2.86 -30.61
CA LYS A 181 3.96 2.78 -30.99
C LYS A 181 3.32 1.46 -30.56
N LEU A 182 4.09 0.38 -30.53
CA LEU A 182 3.62 -0.91 -30.03
C LEU A 182 3.44 -0.85 -28.50
N VAL A 183 4.42 -0.31 -27.77
CA VAL A 183 4.33 -0.12 -26.31
C VAL A 183 3.14 0.79 -25.95
N GLN A 184 2.86 1.82 -26.74
CA GLN A 184 1.69 2.70 -26.57
C GLN A 184 0.33 2.01 -26.78
N THR A 185 0.31 0.77 -27.32
CA THR A 185 -0.91 -0.04 -27.49
C THR A 185 -1.15 -0.99 -26.30
N LEU A 186 -0.21 -1.05 -25.35
CA LEU A 186 -0.34 -1.85 -24.13
C LEU A 186 -1.36 -1.26 -23.16
N ASP A 187 -1.70 -2.04 -22.14
CA ASP A 187 -2.63 -1.65 -21.06
C ASP A 187 -1.80 -1.21 -19.82
N PRO A 188 -2.06 -0.05 -19.19
CA PRO A 188 -3.15 0.90 -19.43
C PRO A 188 -3.00 1.80 -20.66
N ALA A 189 -4.14 2.10 -21.31
CA ALA A 189 -4.18 3.00 -22.47
C ALA A 189 -3.65 4.41 -22.13
N GLY A 190 -2.72 4.90 -22.94
CA GLY A 190 -2.07 6.21 -22.76
C GLY A 190 -0.70 6.16 -22.09
N VAL A 191 -0.23 4.97 -21.68
CA VAL A 191 1.15 4.75 -21.23
C VAL A 191 2.14 5.01 -22.36
N ALA A 192 3.36 5.41 -21.99
CA ALA A 192 4.45 5.73 -22.90
C ALA A 192 4.16 6.94 -23.80
N ALA A 193 3.32 7.86 -23.33
CA ALA A 193 3.10 9.16 -23.97
C ALA A 193 4.23 10.14 -23.62
N ARG A 194 4.58 11.03 -24.54
CA ARG A 194 5.57 12.11 -24.31
C ARG A 194 4.93 13.37 -23.73
N SER A 195 3.61 13.48 -23.83
CA SER A 195 2.85 14.64 -23.36
C SER A 195 1.41 14.25 -23.02
N LEU A 196 0.74 15.10 -22.23
CA LEU A 196 -0.67 14.92 -21.89
C LEU A 196 -1.58 14.86 -23.14
N GLY A 197 -1.30 15.68 -24.17
CA GLY A 197 -2.07 15.65 -25.42
C GLY A 197 -1.95 14.32 -26.14
N GLU A 198 -0.73 13.77 -26.22
CA GLU A 198 -0.49 12.44 -26.80
C GLU A 198 -1.17 11.33 -25.97
N CYS A 199 -1.08 11.40 -24.64
CA CYS A 199 -1.75 10.47 -23.73
C CYS A 199 -3.26 10.44 -23.97
N LEU A 200 -3.90 11.61 -24.05
CA LEU A 200 -5.33 11.74 -24.35
C LEU A 200 -5.67 11.21 -25.75
N GLN A 201 -4.84 11.50 -26.76
CA GLN A 201 -5.06 10.97 -28.11
C GLN A 201 -4.98 9.44 -28.14
N LEU A 202 -4.05 8.83 -27.42
CA LEU A 202 -3.92 7.38 -27.30
C LEU A 202 -5.15 6.77 -26.61
N GLN A 203 -5.58 7.36 -25.50
CA GLN A 203 -6.80 6.92 -24.78
C GLN A 203 -8.04 7.01 -25.67
N LEU A 204 -8.21 8.12 -26.40
CA LEU A 204 -9.34 8.33 -27.30
C LEU A 204 -9.35 7.35 -28.49
N ARG A 205 -8.19 6.91 -28.99
CA ARG A 205 -8.12 5.94 -30.10
C ARG A 205 -8.63 4.55 -29.73
N VAL A 206 -8.61 4.20 -28.45
CA VAL A 206 -9.14 2.91 -27.97
C VAL A 206 -10.68 2.91 -27.96
N LEU A 207 -11.32 4.08 -27.88
CA LEU A 207 -12.79 4.18 -27.87
C LEU A 207 -13.42 3.84 -29.23
N HIS A 208 -14.65 3.33 -29.19
CA HIS A 208 -15.42 3.00 -30.38
C HIS A 208 -15.63 4.25 -31.26
N PRO A 209 -15.52 4.15 -32.61
CA PRO A 209 -15.64 5.30 -33.51
C PRO A 209 -17.00 6.02 -33.46
N ASP A 210 -18.06 5.32 -33.04
CA ASP A 210 -19.40 5.90 -32.89
C ASP A 210 -19.61 6.65 -31.57
N THR A 211 -18.57 6.77 -30.73
CA THR A 211 -18.64 7.54 -29.48
C THR A 211 -18.97 9.00 -29.80
N PRO A 212 -20.05 9.57 -29.20
CA PRO A 212 -20.43 10.96 -29.45
C PRO A 212 -19.32 11.91 -29.00
N GLY A 213 -18.98 12.89 -29.85
CA GLY A 213 -17.96 13.89 -29.52
C GLY A 213 -16.51 13.44 -29.71
N LEU A 214 -16.24 12.19 -30.08
CA LEU A 214 -14.86 11.67 -30.26
C LEU A 214 -14.04 12.49 -31.27
N ARG A 215 -14.64 12.84 -32.41
CA ARG A 215 -13.97 13.68 -33.43
C ARG A 215 -13.65 15.08 -32.93
N LEU A 216 -14.47 15.64 -32.04
CA LEU A 216 -14.22 16.94 -31.44
C LEU A 216 -13.12 16.85 -30.39
N ALA A 217 -13.15 15.80 -29.55
CA ALA A 217 -12.13 15.55 -28.54
C ALA A 217 -10.73 15.36 -29.18
N LEU A 218 -10.63 14.57 -30.25
CA LEU A 218 -9.38 14.39 -31.02
C LEU A 218 -8.88 15.67 -31.70
N ALA A 219 -9.74 16.66 -31.95
CA ALA A 219 -9.33 17.93 -32.53
C ALA A 219 -8.81 18.94 -31.49
N ILE A 220 -9.14 18.73 -30.21
CA ILE A 220 -8.76 19.62 -29.10
C ILE A 220 -7.55 19.07 -28.34
N ALA A 221 -7.41 17.75 -28.26
CA ALA A 221 -6.30 17.03 -27.62
C ALA A 221 -4.99 17.15 -28.41
#